data_AF-A0A8C2ZCA8-F1
#
_entry.id   AF-A0A8C2ZCA8-F1
#
_cell.length_a   1.000
_cell.length_b   1.000
_cell.length_c   1.000
_cell.angle_alpha   90.00
_cell.angle_beta   90.00
_cell.angle_gamma   90.00
#
_symmetry.space_group_name_H-M   'P 1'
#
loop_
_entity.id
_entity.type
_entity.pdbx_description
1 polymer ?
#
loop_
_entity_poly.entity_id
_entity_poly.type
_entity_poly.pdbx_seq_one_letter_code
_entity_poly.pdbx_strand_id
1 'polypeptide(L)'
;MLCFTLFPWLQVILTVYLNDTQQMLTEVPVTPATRVIDVVEYCKEAGEGECHLAEVWNGHERVLPQEVLLLDLLQQWGARRPEVSFYLRHCPSWTQGTAKQTHTHTHTHTQFYPDVSYENIR
;
A
#
# COMPACT_ATOMS: atom_id res chain seq x y z
N MET A 1 -11.85 -31.53 15.85
CA MET A 1 -10.91 -30.51 16.37
C MET A 1 -9.47 -31.02 16.30
N LEU A 2 -9.00 -31.42 15.12
CA LEU A 2 -7.67 -32.00 14.91
C LEU A 2 -7.00 -31.22 13.76
N CYS A 3 -6.55 -29.98 13.98
CA CYS A 3 -5.66 -29.33 12.98
C CYS A 3 -5.05 -27.97 13.38
N PHE A 4 -4.92 -27.62 14.66
CA PHE A 4 -4.20 -26.36 14.99
C PHE A 4 -2.75 -26.57 15.45
N THR A 5 -2.33 -27.80 15.76
CA THR A 5 -0.97 -28.10 16.25
C THR A 5 -0.08 -28.86 15.24
N LEU A 6 -0.62 -29.32 14.11
CA LEU A 6 0.14 -30.07 13.08
C LEU A 6 0.64 -29.18 11.92
N PHE A 7 0.25 -27.90 11.88
CA PHE A 7 0.60 -26.95 10.82
C PHE A 7 1.88 -26.09 10.99
N PRO A 8 2.75 -26.22 12.03
CA PRO A 8 3.95 -25.38 12.09
C PRO A 8 5.02 -25.76 11.05
N TRP A 9 4.88 -26.92 10.38
CA TRP A 9 5.86 -27.42 9.42
C TRP A 9 5.57 -27.08 7.95
N LEU A 10 4.43 -26.45 7.65
CA LEU A 10 3.97 -26.18 6.28
C LEU A 10 3.93 -24.67 5.95
N GLN A 11 4.73 -23.89 6.68
CA GLN A 11 4.80 -22.44 6.51
C GLN A 11 5.80 -22.08 5.42
N VAL A 12 5.42 -21.19 4.52
CA VAL A 12 6.33 -20.59 3.54
C VAL A 12 6.81 -19.26 4.11
N ILE A 13 8.12 -19.02 4.11
CA ILE A 13 8.66 -17.72 4.53
C ILE A 13 8.56 -16.75 3.34
N LEU A 14 7.83 -15.66 3.53
CA LEU A 14 7.71 -14.57 2.58
C LEU A 14 8.63 -13.42 2.99
N THR A 15 9.57 -13.06 2.13
CA THR A 15 10.38 -11.86 2.31
C THR A 15 9.60 -10.65 1.80
N VAL A 16 9.39 -9.67 2.67
CA VAL A 16 8.75 -8.38 2.35
C VAL A 16 9.76 -7.27 2.55
N TYR A 17 10.07 -6.54 1.48
CA TYR A 17 10.93 -5.37 1.51
C TYR A 17 10.14 -4.14 1.96
N LEU A 18 10.71 -3.38 2.88
CA LEU A 18 10.09 -2.16 3.43
C LEU A 18 10.59 -0.89 2.71
N ASN A 19 11.59 -1.03 1.84
CA ASN A 19 12.10 0.06 1.00
C ASN A 19 12.61 -0.43 -0.36
N ASP A 20 12.80 0.51 -1.30
CA ASP A 20 13.28 0.20 -2.66
C ASP A 20 14.73 -0.27 -2.71
N THR A 21 15.55 0.09 -1.72
CA THR A 21 16.97 -0.31 -1.69
C THR A 21 17.16 -1.77 -1.29
N GLN A 22 16.08 -2.48 -0.92
CA GLN A 22 16.10 -3.85 -0.42
C GLN A 22 17.00 -4.04 0.82
N GLN A 23 17.37 -2.95 1.50
CA GLN A 23 18.21 -2.99 2.70
C GLN A 23 17.38 -3.27 3.95
N MET A 24 16.08 -2.97 3.90
CA MET A 24 15.15 -3.19 5.00
C MET A 24 14.10 -4.21 4.55
N LEU A 25 14.04 -5.34 5.24
CA LEU A 25 13.11 -6.43 4.95
C LEU A 25 12.59 -7.04 6.24
N THR A 26 11.47 -7.73 6.13
CA THR A 26 10.92 -8.60 7.16
C THR A 26 10.56 -9.96 6.55
N GLU A 27 10.68 -11.00 7.35
CA GLU A 27 10.38 -12.38 6.96
C GLU A 27 9.10 -12.83 7.66
N VAL A 28 8.06 -13.07 6.89
CA VAL A 28 6.73 -13.37 7.41
C VAL A 28 6.38 -14.83 7.13
N PRO A 29 6.10 -15.66 8.15
CA PRO A 29 5.61 -17.01 7.92
C PRO A 29 4.17 -16.96 7.37
N VAL A 30 3.98 -17.54 6.18
CA VAL A 30 2.70 -17.63 5.49
C VAL A 30 2.10 -19.01 5.69
N THR A 31 0.85 -19.03 6.15
CA THR A 31 0.00 -20.22 6.26
C THR A 31 -1.08 -20.19 5.16
N PRO A 32 -1.80 -21.30 4.91
CA PRO A 32 -2.94 -21.30 4.00
C PRO A 32 -4.05 -20.30 4.36
N ALA A 33 -4.09 -19.83 5.62
CA ALA A 33 -5.07 -18.85 6.08
C ALA A 33 -4.57 -17.40 6.00
N THR A 34 -3.28 -17.18 5.77
CA THR A 34 -2.66 -15.84 5.78
C THR A 34 -3.08 -15.05 4.54
N ARG A 35 -3.66 -13.88 4.78
CA ARG A 35 -4.08 -12.93 3.75
C ARG A 35 -3.06 -11.81 3.58
N VAL A 36 -3.19 -11.07 2.48
CA VAL A 36 -2.38 -9.88 2.22
C VAL A 36 -2.53 -8.85 3.35
N ILE A 37 -3.75 -8.62 3.85
CA ILE A 37 -3.98 -7.68 4.95
C ILE A 37 -3.21 -8.05 6.22
N ASP A 38 -3.15 -9.33 6.58
CA ASP A 38 -2.44 -9.79 7.78
C ASP A 38 -0.94 -9.48 7.68
N VAL A 39 -0.35 -9.60 6.47
CA VAL A 39 1.05 -9.25 6.23
C VAL A 39 1.28 -7.75 6.24
N VAL A 40 0.36 -6.95 5.69
CA VAL A 40 0.43 -5.50 5.79
C VAL A 40 0.40 -5.07 7.25
N GLU A 41 -0.54 -5.59 8.05
CA GLU A 41 -0.64 -5.29 9.49
C GLU A 41 0.58 -5.75 10.28
N TYR A 42 1.19 -6.88 9.89
CA TYR A 42 2.42 -7.37 10.53
C TYR A 42 3.64 -6.49 10.22
N CYS A 43 3.77 -6.01 8.98
CA CYS A 43 4.95 -5.26 8.52
C CYS A 43 4.88 -3.75 8.83
N LYS A 44 3.66 -3.22 8.98
CA LYS A 44 3.42 -1.79 9.17
C LYS A 44 3.80 -1.33 10.58
N GLU A 45 4.49 -0.19 10.69
CA GLU A 45 4.83 0.40 11.98
C GLU A 45 3.68 1.22 12.59
N ALA A 46 3.67 1.32 13.92
CA ALA A 46 2.69 2.12 14.65
C ALA A 46 2.85 3.61 14.30
N GLY A 47 1.75 4.24 13.85
CA GLY A 47 1.75 5.65 13.43
C GLY A 47 1.93 5.86 11.93
N GLU A 48 2.16 4.79 11.16
CA GLU A 48 2.17 4.87 9.69
C GLU A 48 0.75 5.03 9.11
N GLY A 49 0.66 5.73 7.99
CA GLY A 49 -0.57 5.90 7.21
C GLY A 49 -1.05 4.62 6.53
N GLU A 50 -2.02 4.72 5.62
CA GLU A 50 -2.49 3.58 4.82
C GLU A 50 -1.34 2.91 4.06
N CYS A 51 -1.25 1.58 4.12
CA CYS A 51 -0.22 0.79 3.46
C CYS A 51 -0.85 -0.33 2.62
N HIS A 52 -0.15 -0.78 1.59
CA HIS A 52 -0.53 -1.92 0.78
C HIS A 52 0.68 -2.79 0.45
N LEU A 53 0.44 -4.07 0.17
CA LEU A 53 1.47 -4.97 -0.34
C LEU A 53 1.47 -4.91 -1.86
N ALA A 54 2.66 -4.83 -2.45
CA ALA A 54 2.86 -4.90 -3.89
C ALA A 54 3.77 -6.07 -4.24
N GLU A 55 3.48 -6.75 -5.34
CA GLU A 55 4.39 -7.70 -5.96
C GLU A 55 5.09 -7.02 -7.14
N VAL A 56 6.37 -7.27 -7.30
CA VAL A 56 7.19 -6.77 -8.40
C VAL A 56 7.81 -7.95 -9.11
N TRP A 57 7.53 -8.08 -10.40
CA TRP A 57 8.16 -9.08 -11.25
C TRP A 57 8.63 -8.45 -12.56
N ASN A 58 9.91 -8.66 -12.90
CA ASN A 58 10.51 -8.13 -14.13
C ASN A 58 10.28 -6.60 -14.31
N GLY A 59 10.36 -5.84 -13.22
CA GLY A 59 10.10 -4.39 -13.20
C GLY A 59 8.63 -3.98 -13.25
N HIS A 60 7.70 -4.93 -13.36
CA HIS A 60 6.27 -4.65 -13.28
C HIS A 60 5.79 -4.76 -11.84
N GLU A 61 5.36 -3.62 -11.29
CA GLU A 61 4.76 -3.54 -9.96
C GLU A 61 3.23 -3.68 -10.04
N ARG A 62 2.66 -4.48 -9.14
CA ARG A 62 1.23 -4.70 -9.01
C ARG A 62 0.82 -4.68 -7.54
N VAL A 63 -0.18 -3.86 -7.23
CA VAL A 63 -0.82 -3.83 -5.90
C VAL A 63 -1.66 -5.09 -5.70
N LEU A 64 -1.53 -5.69 -4.50
CA LEU A 64 -2.25 -6.89 -4.12
C LEU A 64 -3.54 -6.55 -3.36
N PRO A 65 -4.70 -7.16 -3.71
CA PRO A 65 -5.93 -7.01 -2.93
C PRO A 65 -5.78 -7.61 -1.53
N GLN A 66 -6.42 -6.97 -0.55
CA GLN A 66 -6.26 -7.29 0.88
C GLN A 66 -6.77 -8.68 1.26
N GLU A 67 -7.86 -9.13 0.62
CA GLU A 67 -8.52 -10.41 0.88
C GLU A 67 -7.84 -11.63 0.22
N VAL A 68 -6.84 -11.42 -0.63
CA VAL A 68 -6.14 -12.51 -1.32
C VAL A 68 -5.34 -13.35 -0.33
N LEU A 69 -5.44 -14.68 -0.47
CA LEU A 69 -4.61 -15.62 0.27
C LEU A 69 -3.21 -15.65 -0.33
N LEU A 70 -2.20 -15.39 0.50
CA LEU A 70 -0.81 -15.31 0.05
C LEU A 70 -0.28 -16.65 -0.42
N LEU A 71 -0.69 -17.75 0.20
CA LEU A 71 -0.25 -19.06 -0.24
C LEU A 71 -0.76 -19.40 -1.66
N ASP A 72 -2.01 -19.06 -1.96
CA ASP A 72 -2.59 -19.25 -3.30
C ASP A 72 -1.89 -18.38 -4.33
N LEU A 73 -1.61 -17.12 -3.98
CA LEU A 73 -0.84 -16.21 -4.83
C LEU A 73 0.55 -16.75 -5.13
N LEU A 74 1.27 -17.23 -4.11
CA LEU A 74 2.56 -17.88 -4.30
C LEU A 74 2.41 -19.11 -5.20
N GLN A 75 1.41 -19.96 -4.99
CA GLN A 75 1.15 -21.13 -5.85
C GLN A 75 0.92 -20.76 -7.32
N GLN A 76 0.23 -19.65 -7.58
CA GLN A 76 0.04 -19.13 -8.93
C GLN A 76 1.37 -18.77 -9.61
N TRP A 77 2.34 -18.23 -8.87
CA TRP A 77 3.69 -17.96 -9.39
C TRP A 77 4.51 -19.23 -9.64
N GLY A 78 4.22 -20.33 -8.93
CA GLY A 78 4.85 -21.64 -9.15
C GLY A 78 6.38 -21.59 -9.10
N ALA A 79 7.03 -22.06 -10.17
CA ALA A 79 8.50 -22.06 -10.27
C ALA A 79 9.12 -20.65 -10.35
N ARG A 80 8.33 -19.63 -10.69
CA ARG A 80 8.79 -18.24 -10.87
C ARG A 80 8.79 -17.43 -9.58
N ARG A 81 8.34 -18.01 -8.46
CA ARG A 81 8.34 -17.36 -7.13
C ARG A 81 9.67 -16.66 -6.79
N PRO A 82 10.87 -17.24 -7.03
CA PRO A 82 12.13 -16.59 -6.66
C PRO A 82 12.43 -15.30 -7.42
N GLU A 83 11.74 -15.05 -8.54
CA GLU A 83 11.89 -13.83 -9.35
C GLU A 83 10.97 -12.69 -8.90
N VAL A 84 10.01 -12.99 -8.01
CA VAL A 84 9.00 -12.04 -7.55
C VAL A 84 9.44 -11.46 -6.21
N SER A 85 9.48 -10.14 -6.13
CA SER A 85 9.78 -9.42 -4.89
C SER A 85 8.50 -8.81 -4.32
N PHE A 86 8.33 -8.84 -3.00
CA PHE A 86 7.18 -8.26 -2.33
C PHE A 86 7.60 -7.02 -1.56
N TYR A 87 6.83 -5.95 -1.68
CA TYR A 87 7.12 -4.66 -1.08
C TYR A 87 5.94 -4.16 -0.26
N LEU A 88 6.20 -3.68 0.95
CA LEU A 88 5.25 -2.83 1.66
C LEU A 88 5.36 -1.42 1.10
N ARG A 89 4.24 -0.85 0.66
CA ARG A 89 4.15 0.49 0.09
C ARG A 89 3.20 1.34 0.90
N HIS A 90 3.63 2.54 1.25
CA HIS A 90 2.75 3.54 1.84
C HIS A 90 1.89 4.17 0.73
N CYS A 91 0.58 4.24 0.95
CA CYS A 91 -0.28 5.06 0.13
C CYS A 91 0.12 6.53 0.37
N PRO A 92 0.27 7.37 -0.68
CA PRO A 92 0.46 8.79 -0.47
C PRO A 92 -0.73 9.27 0.36
N SER A 93 -0.48 9.63 1.62
CA SER A 93 -1.48 10.32 2.41
C SER A 93 -1.86 11.55 1.60
N TRP A 94 -3.14 11.68 1.25
CA TRP A 94 -3.64 12.96 0.80
C TRP A 94 -3.18 13.95 1.87
N THR A 95 -2.32 14.87 1.47
CA THR A 95 -1.59 15.80 2.32
C THR A 95 -2.54 16.42 3.34
N GLN A 96 -2.49 15.95 4.59
CA GLN A 96 -3.13 16.66 5.69
C GLN A 96 -2.14 17.74 6.14
N GLY A 97 -2.22 18.90 5.47
CA GLY A 97 -1.66 20.20 5.89
C GLY A 97 -0.14 20.22 6.07
N THR A 98 0.62 20.72 5.11
CA THR A 98 0.84 22.16 5.00
C THR A 98 1.36 22.45 3.60
N ALA A 99 0.51 23.09 2.79
CA ALA A 99 0.98 23.86 1.66
C ALA A 99 2.00 24.86 2.21
N LYS A 100 3.27 24.73 1.80
CA LYS A 100 4.20 25.86 1.88
C LYS A 100 3.56 26.97 1.07
N GLN A 101 2.99 27.95 1.78
CA GLN A 101 2.58 29.23 1.24
C GLN A 101 3.83 29.92 0.70
N THR A 102 4.18 29.62 -0.55
CA THR A 102 5.11 30.45 -1.31
C THR A 102 4.33 31.69 -1.72
N HIS A 103 4.35 32.72 -0.87
CA HIS A 103 3.88 34.06 -1.24
C HIS A 103 4.86 34.62 -2.27
N THR A 104 4.66 34.29 -3.54
CA THR A 104 5.19 35.11 -4.63
C THR A 104 4.20 36.23 -4.91
N HIS A 105 4.45 37.34 -4.25
CA HIS A 105 3.77 38.60 -4.47
C HIS A 105 4.21 39.16 -5.84
N THR A 106 3.44 38.90 -6.90
CA THR A 106 3.58 39.63 -8.16
C THR A 106 2.23 40.20 -8.59
N HIS A 107 2.12 41.49 -8.30
CA HIS A 107 1.19 42.48 -8.79
C HIS A 107 0.88 42.33 -10.29
N THR A 108 -0.41 42.26 -10.69
CA THR A 108 -0.99 42.96 -11.87
C THR A 108 -2.49 42.68 -12.04
N HIS A 109 -3.29 43.67 -11.64
CA HIS A 109 -4.50 44.20 -12.27
C HIS A 109 -4.99 43.53 -13.58
N THR A 110 -6.24 43.01 -13.60
CA THR A 110 -7.32 43.41 -14.55
C THR A 110 -8.65 42.78 -14.13
N GLN A 111 -9.69 43.62 -14.04
CA GLN A 111 -11.09 43.35 -13.71
C GLN A 111 -11.78 42.44 -14.74
N PHE A 112 -12.71 41.58 -14.31
CA PHE A 112 -13.95 41.27 -15.05
C PHE A 112 -14.95 40.53 -14.11
N TYR A 113 -15.99 41.25 -13.65
CA TYR A 113 -17.28 40.69 -13.21
C TYR A 113 -18.30 41.04 -14.31
N PRO A 114 -19.28 40.17 -14.62
CA PRO A 114 -20.58 40.17 -13.91
C PRO A 114 -21.09 38.71 -13.71
N ASP A 115 -22.13 38.36 -12.94
CA ASP A 115 -23.41 38.99 -12.68
C ASP A 115 -24.02 38.37 -11.40
N VAL A 116 -24.60 39.20 -10.54
CA VAL A 116 -25.40 38.79 -9.36
C VAL A 116 -26.87 39.01 -9.68
N SER A 117 -27.69 37.97 -9.58
CA SER A 117 -29.14 38.14 -9.36
C SER A 117 -29.81 36.84 -8.95
N TYR A 118 -30.00 36.63 -7.64
CA TYR A 118 -31.15 35.91 -7.11
C TYR A 118 -31.44 36.38 -5.68
N GLU A 119 -32.01 37.57 -5.52
CA GLU A 119 -32.79 37.87 -4.30
C GLU A 119 -33.87 38.90 -4.60
N ASN A 120 -35.02 38.40 -5.06
CA ASN A 120 -36.30 39.10 -4.93
C ASN A 120 -37.44 38.09 -4.99
N ILE A 121 -37.75 37.47 -3.84
CA ILE A 121 -39.02 36.76 -3.63
C ILE A 121 -39.72 37.43 -2.45
N ARG A 122 -40.63 38.34 -2.83
CA ARG A 122 -41.87 38.81 -2.17
C ARG A 122 -41.84 39.24 -0.71
#